data_AF-A0A8J2Z8R8-F1
#
_entry.id   AF-A0A8J2Z8R8-F1
#
_cell.length_a   1.000
_cell.length_b   1.000
_cell.length_c   1.000
_cell.angle_alpha   90.00
_cell.angle_beta   90.00
_cell.angle_gamma   90.00
#
_symmetry.space_group_name_H-M   'P 1'
#
loop_
_entity.id
_entity.type
_entity.pdbx_description
1 polymer ?
#
loop_
_entity_poly.entity_id
_entity_poly.type
_entity_poly.pdbx_seq_one_letter_code
_entity_poly.pdbx_strand_id
1 'polypeptide(L)' 'MPARIWYGVAAPPGTPDDLVAFLHARILRVMAQPETHRRFDEAGLHPATMPLDEYRAFLRADTETWGRVVRTGNIRIDSE' A
#
# COMPACT_ATOMS: atom_id res chain seq x y z
N MET A 1 2.10 -10.96 14.54
CA MET A 1 1.02 -10.21 13.87
C MET A 1 0.51 -11.04 12.72
N PRO A 2 -0.81 -11.23 12.55
CA PRO A 2 -1.33 -11.96 11.39
C PRO A 2 -0.85 -11.30 10.09
N ALA A 3 -0.54 -12.10 9.08
CA ALA A 3 -0.26 -11.59 7.73
C ALA A 3 -1.51 -10.88 7.23
N ARG A 4 -1.40 -9.58 6.95
CA ARG A 4 -2.51 -8.77 6.43
C ARG A 4 -2.24 -8.49 4.96
N ILE A 5 -3.19 -8.85 4.11
CA ILE A 5 -3.20 -8.42 2.72
C ILE A 5 -3.58 -6.95 2.71
N TRP A 6 -2.83 -6.15 1.96
CA TRP A 6 -3.09 -4.73 1.80
C TRP A 6 -3.01 -4.37 0.31
N TYR A 7 -3.70 -3.30 -0.04
CA TYR A 7 -3.68 -2.72 -1.37
C TYR A 7 -3.15 -1.29 -1.26
N GLY A 8 -2.41 -0.85 -2.26
CA GLY A 8 -1.86 0.49 -2.29
C GLY A 8 -1.63 0.99 -3.71
N VAL A 9 -1.34 2.28 -3.82
CA VAL A 9 -1.08 2.96 -5.09
C VAL A 9 0.40 3.29 -5.16
N ALA A 10 0.98 3.10 -6.35
CA ALA A 10 2.36 3.46 -6.66
C ALA A 10 2.41 4.24 -7.97
N ALA A 11 3.43 5.08 -8.10
CA ALA A 11 3.74 5.80 -9.33
C ALA A 11 5.08 5.29 -9.91
N PRO A 12 5.33 5.45 -11.22
CA PRO A 12 6.60 5.05 -11.83
C PRO A 12 7.81 5.73 -11.16
N PRO A 13 8.99 5.07 -11.19
CA PRO A 13 10.23 5.71 -10.78
C PRO A 13 10.47 7.01 -11.56
N GLY A 14 10.92 8.06 -10.85
CA GLY A 14 11.16 9.38 -11.46
C GLY A 14 9.93 10.28 -11.56
N THR A 15 8.76 9.85 -11.06
CA THR A 15 7.61 10.75 -10.92
C THR A 15 7.99 11.92 -9.99
N PRO A 16 7.79 13.19 -10.41
CA PRO A 16 8.09 14.36 -9.58
C PRO A 16 7.37 14.34 -8.23
N ASP A 17 8.06 14.73 -7.16
CA ASP A 17 7.53 14.68 -5.78
C ASP A 17 6.30 15.56 -5.59
N ASP A 18 6.20 16.70 -6.28
CA ASP A 18 5.04 17.59 -6.26
C ASP A 18 3.80 16.91 -6.87
N LEU A 19 3.96 16.16 -7.97
CA LEU A 19 2.90 15.37 -8.57
C LEU A 19 2.48 14.21 -7.65
N VAL A 20 3.43 13.54 -7.00
CA VAL A 20 3.13 12.50 -6.01
C VAL A 20 2.34 13.07 -4.83
N ALA A 21 2.76 14.21 -4.30
CA ALA A 21 2.06 14.89 -3.20
C ALA A 21 0.65 15.32 -3.62
N PHE A 22 0.48 15.86 -4.83
CA PHE A 22 -0.82 16.20 -5.39
C PHE A 22 -1.74 14.98 -5.47
N LEU A 23 -1.25 13.86 -6.02
CA LEU A 23 -2.03 12.62 -6.15
C LEU A 23 -2.39 12.04 -4.78
N HIS A 24 -1.44 12.02 -3.83
CA HIS A 24 -1.69 11.55 -2.46
C HIS A 24 -2.82 12.35 -1.80
N ALA A 25 -2.77 13.68 -1.85
CA ALA A 25 -3.81 14.53 -1.30
C ALA A 25 -5.20 14.28 -1.92
N ARG A 26 -5.25 14.04 -3.25
CA ARG A 26 -6.50 13.70 -3.94
C ARG A 26 -7.04 12.34 -3.55
N ILE A 27 -6.17 11.34 -3.43
CA ILE A 27 -6.54 9.99 -2.98
C ILE A 27 -7.14 10.06 -1.58
N LEU A 28 -6.47 10.75 -0.64
CA LEU A 28 -6.99 10.92 0.72
C LEU A 28 -8.38 11.57 0.74
N ARG A 29 -8.60 12.58 -0.10
CA ARG A 29 -9.90 13.24 -0.23
C ARG A 29 -11.00 12.30 -0.74
N VAL A 30 -10.68 11.39 -1.65
CA VAL A 30 -11.64 10.38 -2.13
C VAL A 30 -11.89 9.34 -1.05
N MET A 31 -10.83 8.86 -0.39
CA MET A 31 -10.95 7.87 0.68
C MET A 31 -11.80 8.38 1.85
N ALA A 32 -11.78 9.68 2.14
CA ALA A 32 -12.62 10.29 3.19
C ALA A 32 -14.11 10.42 2.83
N GLN A 33 -14.54 10.06 1.61
CA GLN A 33 -15.94 10.16 1.21
C GLN A 33 -16.75 9.00 1.82
N PRO A 34 -17.93 9.25 2.43
CA PRO A 34 -18.76 8.20 3.03
C PRO A 34 -19.14 7.10 2.05
N GLU A 35 -19.44 7.46 0.80
CA GLU A 35 -19.76 6.50 -0.26
C GLU A 35 -18.56 5.61 -0.61
N THR A 36 -17.34 6.14 -0.59
CA THR A 36 -16.13 5.35 -0.79
C THR A 36 -15.94 4.38 0.37
N HIS A 37 -16.07 4.82 1.61
CA HIS A 37 -16.04 3.93 2.78
C HIS A 37 -17.04 2.78 2.66
N ARG A 38 -18.30 3.10 2.35
CA ARG A 38 -19.37 2.12 2.18
C ARG A 38 -19.00 1.04 1.15
N ARG A 39 -18.50 1.45 -0.02
CA ARG A 39 -18.11 0.52 -1.09
C ARG A 39 -16.94 -0.38 -0.70
N PHE A 40 -15.97 0.14 0.04
CA PHE A 40 -14.85 -0.65 0.53
C PHE A 40 -15.32 -1.66 1.57
N ASP A 41 -16.15 -1.24 2.54
CA ASP A 41 -16.69 -2.13 3.56
C ASP A 41 -17.57 -3.24 2.94
N GLU A 42 -18.38 -2.91 1.93
CA GLU A 42 -19.15 -3.88 1.13
C GLU A 42 -18.27 -4.91 0.40
N ALA A 43 -17.04 -4.51 0.04
CA ALA A 43 -16.05 -5.40 -0.56
C ALA A 43 -15.18 -6.14 0.48
N GLY A 44 -15.46 -5.99 1.78
CA GLY A 44 -14.65 -6.57 2.86
C GLY A 44 -13.27 -5.93 3.01
N LEU A 45 -13.10 -4.71 2.48
CA LEU A 45 -11.89 -3.91 2.58
C LEU A 45 -12.08 -2.81 3.61
N HIS A 46 -11.04 -2.48 4.36
CA HIS A 46 -11.08 -1.36 5.28
C HIS A 46 -10.15 -0.25 4.79
N PRO A 47 -10.68 0.94 4.46
CA PRO A 47 -9.90 2.10 4.10
C PRO A 47 -8.81 2.40 5.13
N ALA A 48 -7.55 2.32 4.72
CA ALA A 48 -6.41 2.76 5.50
C ALA A 48 -5.82 4.00 4.83
N THR A 49 -5.67 5.07 5.60
CA THR A 49 -5.00 6.29 5.15
C THR A 49 -3.86 6.62 6.10
N MET A 50 -2.77 7.13 5.54
CA MET A 50 -1.61 7.58 6.31
C MET A 50 -0.85 8.67 5.53
N PRO A 51 -0.07 9.51 6.22
CA PRO A 51 0.87 10.43 5.58
C PRO A 51 1.78 9.74 4.56
N LEU A 52 2.20 10.47 3.53
CA LEU A 52 3.00 9.91 2.44
C LEU A 52 4.32 9.29 2.93
N ASP A 53 4.98 9.92 3.90
CA ASP A 53 6.23 9.40 4.45
C ASP A 53 6.04 8.15 5.30
N GLU A 54 4.92 8.08 6.04
CA GLU A 54 4.53 6.85 6.76
C GLU A 54 4.22 5.72 5.79
N TYR A 55 3.54 6.02 4.67
CA TYR A 55 3.28 5.03 3.62
C TYR A 55 4.57 4.52 2.98
N ARG A 56 5.52 5.42 2.67
CA ARG A 56 6.85 5.06 2.18
C ARG A 56 7.61 4.19 3.20
N ALA A 57 7.52 4.50 4.49
CA ALA A 57 8.15 3.71 5.55
C ALA A 57 7.50 2.33 5.70
N PHE A 58 6.18 2.25 5.64
CA PHE A 58 5.43 1.01 5.66
C PHE A 58 5.85 0.06 4.52
N LEU A 59 5.90 0.57 3.29
CA LEU A 59 6.33 -0.23 2.13
C LEU A 59 7.73 -0.82 2.30
N ARG A 60 8.69 -0.01 2.81
CA ARG A 60 10.06 -0.49 3.09
C ARG A 60 10.06 -1.59 4.14
N ALA A 61 9.37 -1.37 5.26
CA ALA A 61 9.32 -2.33 6.36
C ALA A 61 8.65 -3.65 5.97
N ASP A 62 7.57 -3.60 5.19
CA ASP A 62 6.86 -4.79 4.69
C ASP A 62 7.74 -5.55 3.70
N THR A 63 8.36 -4.85 2.74
CA THR A 63 9.30 -5.45 1.77
C THR A 63 10.48 -6.14 2.45
N GLU A 64 11.07 -5.50 3.46
CA GLU A 64 12.17 -6.10 4.24
C GLU A 64 11.73 -7.35 4.99
N THR A 65 10.55 -7.30 5.61
CA THR A 65 9.99 -8.41 6.38
C THR A 65 9.73 -9.62 5.49
N TRP A 66 9.01 -9.44 4.39
CA TRP A 66 8.74 -10.53 3.47
C TRP A 66 9.97 -10.99 2.71
N GLY A 67 10.90 -10.08 2.40
CA GLY A 67 12.21 -10.43 1.86
C GLY A 67 13.00 -11.36 2.79
N ARG A 68 12.97 -11.11 4.12
CA ARG A 68 13.59 -12.02 5.10
C ARG A 68 12.90 -13.39 5.13
N VAL A 69 11.57 -13.42 5.08
CA VAL A 69 10.80 -14.68 5.04
C VAL A 69 11.17 -15.51 3.82
N VAL A 70 11.18 -14.90 2.63
CA VAL A 70 11.55 -15.57 1.36
C VAL A 70 12.96 -16.16 1.44
N ARG A 71 13.95 -15.37 1.90
CA ARG A 71 15.34 -15.82 2.03
C ARG A 71 15.51 -16.94 3.06
N THR A 72 14.89 -16.79 4.23
CA THR A 72 15.02 -17.77 5.33
C THR A 72 14.32 -19.08 4.98
N GLY A 73 13.17 -19.01 4.32
CA GLY A 73 12.41 -20.17 3.88
C GLY A 73 12.94 -20.82 2.60
N ASN A 74 13.97 -20.26 1.96
CA ASN A 74 14.45 -20.69 0.63
C ASN A 74 13.30 -20.80 -0.40
N ILE A 75 12.33 -19.89 -0.29
CA ILE A 75 11.12 -19.89 -1.13
C ILE A 75 11.49 -19.37 -2.51
N ARG A 76 11.18 -20.15 -3.55
CA ARG A 76 11.33 -19.75 -4.95
C ARG A 76 9.94 -19.71 -5.60
N ILE A 77 9.77 -18.78 -6.52
CA ILE A 77 8.62 -18.80 -7.41
C ILE A 77 8.97 -19.81 -8.50
N ASP A 78 8.26 -20.94 -8.53
CA ASP A 78 8.33 -21.84 -9.67
C ASP A 78 7.73 -21.11 -10.87
N SER A 79 8.56 -20.94 -11.89
CA SER A 79 8.15 -20.38 -13.18
C SER A 79 7.95 -21.57 -14.10
N GLU A 80 6.72 -21.93 -14.41
CA GLU A 80 6.43 -22.78 -15.57
C GLU A 80 6.67 -22.00 -16.87
#